data_AF-A0AAF0IVH9-F1
#
_entry.id   AF-A0AAF0IVH9-F1
#
_cell.length_a   1.000
_cell.length_b   1.000
_cell.length_c   1.000
_cell.angle_alpha   90.00
_cell.angle_beta   90.00
_cell.angle_gamma   90.00
#
_symmetry.space_group_name_H-M   'P 1'
#
loop_
_entity.id
_entity.type
_entity.pdbx_description
1 polymer ?
#
loop_
_entity_poly.entity_id
_entity_poly.type
_entity_poly.pdbx_seq_one_letter_code
_entity_poly.pdbx_strand_id
1 'polypeptide(L)'
;MRHLVTVWAPVLSHDMLIPLMGELVQAVFVRVQGDIEELEDISEPESMRLAALCRTLLEAQSALFAQAAHCDAESAGALAATAVPSWFKFSYLPELLTGSLADIEYLLFDSGGALLDYAREEIVALIRALFADTHHRRRLLERVQRAPWTSAQTGFA
;
A
#
# COMPACT_ATOMS: atom_id res chain seq x y z
N MET A 1 6.45 -4.96 16.08
CA MET A 1 6.23 -6.20 15.32
C MET A 1 7.22 -7.32 15.68
N ARG A 2 8.53 -7.07 15.84
CA ARG A 2 9.53 -8.11 16.20
C ARG A 2 9.21 -8.99 17.43
N HIS A 3 8.54 -8.42 18.44
CA HIS A 3 8.11 -9.18 19.63
C HIS A 3 7.05 -10.26 19.34
N LEU A 4 6.29 -10.13 18.25
CA LEU A 4 5.25 -11.10 17.90
C LEU A 4 5.88 -12.43 17.50
N VAL A 5 6.86 -12.42 16.59
CA VAL A 5 7.55 -13.66 16.18
C VAL A 5 8.20 -14.34 17.39
N THR A 6 8.82 -13.58 18.29
CA THR A 6 9.45 -14.18 19.49
C THR A 6 8.45 -14.86 20.43
N VAL A 7 7.22 -14.37 20.51
CA VAL A 7 6.17 -14.93 21.39
C VAL A 7 5.50 -16.14 20.75
N TRP A 8 5.26 -16.10 19.44
CA TRP A 8 4.46 -17.11 18.73
C TRP A 8 5.28 -18.25 18.13
N ALA A 9 6.56 -18.03 17.78
CA ALA A 9 7.41 -19.07 17.21
C ALA A 9 7.58 -20.35 18.06
N PRO A 10 7.60 -20.31 19.41
CA PRO A 10 7.67 -21.52 20.23
C PRO A 10 6.38 -22.32 20.29
N VAL A 11 5.24 -21.71 19.92
CA VAL A 11 3.89 -22.27 20.12
C VAL A 11 3.27 -22.72 18.80
N LEU A 12 3.63 -22.08 17.69
CA LEU A 12 3.15 -22.41 16.35
C LEU A 12 4.11 -23.38 15.64
N SER A 13 3.56 -24.26 14.80
CA SER A 13 4.38 -25.00 13.85
C SER A 13 5.00 -24.03 12.83
N HIS A 14 6.16 -24.40 12.31
CA HIS A 14 6.88 -23.60 11.32
C HIS A 14 5.99 -23.24 10.11
N ASP A 15 5.14 -24.17 9.69
CA ASP A 15 4.25 -24.03 8.54
C ASP A 15 3.09 -23.02 8.76
N MET A 16 2.76 -22.68 10.01
CA MET A 16 1.68 -21.74 10.34
C MET A 16 2.16 -20.33 10.68
N LEU A 17 3.45 -20.16 11.01
CA LEU A 17 3.96 -18.88 11.47
C LEU A 17 3.86 -17.80 10.38
N ILE A 18 4.30 -18.10 9.16
CA ILE A 18 4.30 -17.15 8.05
C ILE A 18 2.88 -16.75 7.62
N PRO A 19 1.94 -17.69 7.38
CA PRO A 19 0.55 -17.32 7.06
C PRO A 19 -0.11 -16.46 8.14
N LEU A 20 0.08 -16.80 9.42
CA LEU A 20 -0.55 -16.07 10.53
C LEU A 20 0.05 -14.66 10.71
N MET A 21 1.36 -14.50 10.48
CA MET A 21 1.97 -13.16 10.40
C MET A 21 1.47 -12.39 9.18
N GLY A 22 1.23 -13.06 8.05
CA GLY A 22 0.62 -12.49 6.86
C GLY A 22 -0.77 -11.91 7.13
N GLU A 23 -1.66 -12.66 7.77
CA GLU A 23 -3.00 -12.18 8.14
C GLU A 23 -2.97 -10.96 9.05
N LEU A 24 -2.06 -10.92 10.03
CA LEU A 24 -1.89 -9.78 10.90
C LEU A 24 -1.45 -8.53 10.12
N VAL A 25 -0.43 -8.67 9.27
CA VAL A 25 0.06 -7.57 8.44
C VAL A 25 -1.03 -7.09 7.47
N GLN A 26 -1.75 -8.03 6.84
CA GLN A 26 -2.88 -7.75 5.99
C GLN A 26 -3.93 -6.89 6.71
N ALA A 27 -4.32 -7.27 7.93
CA ALA A 27 -5.29 -6.52 8.72
C ALA A 27 -4.82 -5.09 9.02
N VAL A 28 -3.53 -4.92 9.35
CA VAL A 28 -2.94 -3.58 9.59
C VAL A 28 -2.91 -2.75 8.31
N PHE A 29 -2.47 -3.32 7.20
CA PHE A 29 -2.33 -2.62 5.92
C PHE A 29 -3.69 -2.16 5.39
N VAL A 30 -4.68 -3.07 5.36
CA VAL A 30 -6.06 -2.74 4.95
C VAL A 30 -6.63 -1.64 5.84
N ARG A 31 -6.44 -1.74 7.16
CA ARG A 31 -6.95 -0.73 8.09
C ARG A 31 -6.33 0.65 7.83
N VAL A 32 -5.01 0.71 7.72
CA VAL A 32 -4.30 1.98 7.50
C VAL A 32 -4.64 2.57 6.13
N GLN A 33 -4.78 1.75 5.09
CA GLN A 33 -5.23 2.20 3.77
C GLN A 33 -6.63 2.81 3.82
N GLY A 34 -7.58 2.10 4.42
CA GLY A 34 -8.95 2.59 4.57
C GLY A 34 -9.00 3.91 5.34
N ASP A 35 -8.30 3.98 6.49
CA ASP A 35 -8.24 5.20 7.30
C ASP A 35 -7.64 6.40 6.52
N ILE A 36 -6.71 6.17 5.60
CA ILE A 36 -6.12 7.21 4.74
C ILE A 36 -7.06 7.59 3.59
N GLU A 37 -7.70 6.62 2.95
CA GLU A 37 -8.64 6.82 1.84
C GLU A 37 -9.91 7.57 2.30
N GLU A 38 -10.27 7.49 3.58
CA GLU A 38 -11.37 8.25 4.20
C GLU A 38 -11.05 9.73 4.44
N LEU A 39 -9.79 10.16 4.34
CA LEU A 39 -9.41 11.57 4.52
C LEU A 39 -9.77 12.39 3.28
N GLU A 40 -10.62 13.41 3.46
CA GLU A 40 -11.10 14.25 2.35
C GLU A 40 -10.15 15.40 1.96
N ASP A 41 -9.30 15.85 2.89
CA ASP A 41 -8.32 16.92 2.71
C ASP A 41 -7.06 16.58 3.49
N ILE A 42 -5.94 16.43 2.78
CA ILE A 42 -4.65 16.05 3.33
C ILE A 42 -3.65 17.15 2.97
N SER A 43 -3.20 17.90 3.97
CA SER A 43 -2.15 18.89 3.77
C SER A 43 -0.79 18.24 3.47
N GLU A 44 0.12 18.96 2.82
CA GLU A 44 1.47 18.45 2.51
C GLU A 44 2.23 17.96 3.76
N PRO A 45 2.22 18.65 4.92
CA PRO A 45 2.85 18.11 6.13
C PRO A 45 2.19 16.81 6.63
N GLU A 46 0.88 16.64 6.45
CA GLU A 46 0.17 15.42 6.81
C GLU A 46 0.51 14.28 5.86
N SER A 47 0.53 14.54 4.55
CA SER A 47 0.89 13.52 3.55
C SER A 47 2.31 13.00 3.77
N MET A 48 3.26 13.88 4.11
CA MET A 48 4.62 13.50 4.48
C MET A 48 4.69 12.62 5.72
N ARG A 49 3.87 12.91 6.75
CA ARG A 49 3.79 12.09 7.98
C ARG A 49 3.15 10.74 7.72
N LEU A 50 2.07 10.70 6.93
CA LEU A 50 1.40 9.46 6.53
C LEU A 50 2.34 8.57 5.70
N ALA A 51 3.11 9.16 4.79
CA ALA A 51 4.09 8.43 4.01
C ALA A 51 5.23 7.87 4.88
N ALA A 52 5.71 8.63 5.88
CA ALA A 52 6.69 8.15 6.85
C ALA A 52 6.15 6.98 7.71
N LEU A 53 4.88 7.05 8.11
CA LEU A 53 4.19 5.95 8.79
C LEU A 53 4.14 4.71 7.90
N CYS A 54 3.71 4.84 6.65
CA CYS A 54 3.62 3.73 5.71
C CYS A 54 4.99 3.07 5.47
N ARG A 55 6.07 3.86 5.31
CA ARG A 55 7.44 3.33 5.20
C ARG A 55 7.88 2.58 6.44
N THR A 56 7.58 3.12 7.63
CA THR A 56 7.89 2.45 8.90
C THR A 56 7.15 1.11 9.02
N LEU A 57 5.90 1.04 8.57
CA LEU A 57 5.12 -0.21 8.56
C LEU A 57 5.68 -1.24 7.57
N LEU A 58 6.11 -0.81 6.38
CA LEU A 58 6.79 -1.68 5.40
C LEU A 58 8.12 -2.22 5.95
N GLU A 59 8.94 -1.38 6.59
CA GLU A 59 10.18 -1.80 7.24
C GLU A 59 9.91 -2.80 8.38
N ALA A 60 8.91 -2.51 9.22
CA ALA A 60 8.53 -3.39 10.33
C ALA A 60 8.01 -4.75 9.83
N GLN A 61 7.27 -4.74 8.72
CA GLN A 61 6.80 -5.93 8.03
C GLN A 61 7.98 -6.73 7.45
N SER A 62 8.90 -6.10 6.71
CA SER A 62 10.08 -6.77 6.18
C SER A 62 10.91 -7.44 7.30
N ALA A 63 11.15 -6.72 8.41
CA ALA A 63 11.86 -7.27 9.56
C ALA A 63 11.11 -8.45 10.23
N LEU A 64 9.78 -8.43 10.23
CA LEU A 64 8.93 -9.51 10.76
C LEU A 64 9.12 -10.79 9.94
N PHE A 65 9.02 -10.72 8.61
CA PHE A 65 9.16 -11.89 7.74
C PHE A 65 10.59 -12.39 7.65
N ALA A 66 11.58 -11.49 7.61
CA ALA A 66 13.00 -11.86 7.68
C ALA A 66 13.30 -12.68 8.94
N GLN A 67 12.73 -12.27 10.08
CA GLN A 67 12.89 -12.99 11.35
C GLN A 67 12.12 -14.33 11.36
N ALA A 68 10.89 -14.35 10.88
CA ALA A 68 10.05 -15.55 10.90
C ALA A 68 10.55 -16.66 9.95
N ALA A 69 11.10 -16.28 8.79
CA ALA A 69 11.60 -17.20 7.78
C ALA A 69 13.13 -17.38 7.81
N HIS A 70 13.84 -16.69 8.72
CA HIS A 70 15.31 -16.70 8.80
C HIS A 70 15.99 -16.37 7.45
N CYS A 71 15.51 -15.33 6.77
CA CYS A 71 15.99 -14.92 5.45
C CYS A 71 16.44 -13.45 5.43
N ASP A 72 17.03 -13.01 4.31
CA ASP A 72 17.38 -11.62 4.08
C ASP A 72 16.15 -10.74 3.75
N ALA A 73 16.37 -9.42 3.65
CA ALA A 73 15.30 -8.47 3.40
C ALA A 73 14.64 -8.63 2.02
N GLU A 74 15.41 -9.06 1.00
CA GLU A 74 14.91 -9.29 -0.35
C GLU A 74 13.94 -10.49 -0.37
N SER A 75 14.37 -11.60 0.22
CA SER A 75 13.55 -12.80 0.39
C SER A 75 12.30 -12.52 1.24
N ALA A 76 12.43 -11.68 2.27
CA ALA A 76 11.31 -11.24 3.09
C ALA A 76 10.28 -10.42 2.29
N GLY A 77 10.73 -9.62 1.31
CA GLY A 77 9.85 -8.89 0.39
C GLY A 77 9.06 -9.83 -0.54
N ALA A 78 9.73 -10.86 -1.09
CA ALA A 78 9.05 -11.88 -1.90
C ALA A 78 8.01 -12.67 -1.09
N LEU A 79 8.33 -13.00 0.18
CA LEU A 79 7.37 -13.60 1.10
C LEU A 79 6.19 -12.68 1.39
N ALA A 80 6.43 -11.38 1.58
CA ALA A 80 5.37 -10.40 1.77
C ALA A 80 4.36 -10.38 0.61
N ALA A 81 4.87 -10.33 -0.61
CA ALA A 81 4.08 -10.29 -1.83
C ALA A 81 3.18 -11.52 -1.99
N THR A 82 3.52 -12.65 -1.37
CA THR A 82 2.73 -13.89 -1.40
C THR A 82 1.84 -14.08 -0.18
N ALA A 83 2.28 -13.62 1.00
CA ALA A 83 1.57 -13.80 2.26
C ALA A 83 0.58 -12.67 2.60
N VAL A 84 0.70 -11.51 1.95
CA VAL A 84 -0.07 -10.29 2.25
C VAL A 84 -0.69 -9.75 0.97
N PRO A 85 -1.98 -10.06 0.69
CA PRO A 85 -2.66 -9.63 -0.53
C PRO A 85 -2.62 -8.11 -0.81
N SER A 86 -2.69 -7.26 0.22
CA SER A 86 -2.65 -5.80 0.03
C SER A 86 -1.24 -5.22 -0.08
N TRP A 87 -0.20 -6.04 -0.06
CA TRP A 87 1.19 -5.58 0.04
C TRP A 87 1.59 -4.69 -1.14
N PHE A 88 1.31 -5.09 -2.38
CA PHE A 88 1.65 -4.30 -3.57
C PHE A 88 0.96 -2.94 -3.53
N LYS A 89 -0.36 -2.92 -3.34
CA LYS A 89 -1.15 -1.70 -3.16
C LYS A 89 -0.54 -0.80 -2.06
N PHE A 90 -0.25 -1.36 -0.88
CA PHE A 90 0.31 -0.62 0.25
C PHE A 90 1.72 -0.08 -0.04
N SER A 91 2.54 -0.85 -0.77
CA SER A 91 3.93 -0.50 -1.05
C SER A 91 4.08 0.76 -1.90
N TYR A 92 3.07 1.11 -2.72
CA TYR A 92 3.04 2.32 -3.54
C TYR A 92 2.37 3.53 -2.86
N LEU A 93 1.72 3.33 -1.71
CA LEU A 93 1.03 4.41 -1.01
C LEU A 93 1.97 5.55 -0.58
N PRO A 94 3.21 5.30 -0.07
CA PRO A 94 4.15 6.39 0.23
C PRO A 94 4.47 7.26 -0.99
N GLU A 95 4.64 6.66 -2.16
CA GLU A 95 4.94 7.35 -3.42
C GLU A 95 3.75 8.19 -3.87
N LEU A 96 2.52 7.68 -3.73
CA LEU A 96 1.30 8.45 -4.00
C LEU A 96 1.15 9.65 -3.07
N LEU A 97 1.40 9.47 -1.76
CA LEU A 97 1.23 10.52 -0.75
C LEU A 97 2.25 11.66 -0.91
N THR A 98 3.43 11.40 -1.45
CA THR A 98 4.50 12.41 -1.60
C THR A 98 4.79 12.82 -3.04
N GLY A 99 4.20 12.15 -4.03
CA GLY A 99 4.42 12.42 -5.44
C GLY A 99 3.72 13.69 -5.90
N SER A 100 4.27 14.33 -6.93
CA SER A 100 3.56 15.41 -7.63
C SER A 100 2.42 14.84 -8.51
N LEU A 101 1.52 15.71 -9.00
CA LEU A 101 0.51 15.29 -10.00
C LEU A 101 1.14 14.63 -11.24
N ALA A 102 2.33 15.06 -11.64
CA ALA A 102 3.04 14.48 -12.78
C ALA A 102 3.60 13.09 -12.45
N ASP A 103 4.12 12.90 -11.23
CA ASP A 103 4.60 11.60 -10.78
C ASP A 103 3.44 10.61 -10.65
N ILE A 104 2.29 11.04 -10.13
CA ILE A 104 1.08 10.22 -10.06
C ILE A 104 0.58 9.87 -11.47
N GLU A 105 0.58 10.84 -12.39
CA GLU A 105 0.22 10.59 -13.80
C GLU A 105 1.14 9.54 -14.44
N TYR A 106 2.45 9.63 -14.20
CA TYR A 106 3.43 8.64 -14.64
C TYR A 106 3.16 7.25 -14.02
N LEU A 107 2.92 7.17 -12.71
CA LEU A 107 2.59 5.92 -12.02
C LEU A 107 1.32 5.27 -12.59
N LEU A 108 0.32 6.06 -12.94
CA LEU A 108 -0.95 5.58 -13.48
C LEU A 108 -0.85 5.02 -14.90
N PHE A 109 -0.06 5.65 -15.76
CA PHE A 109 -0.15 5.40 -17.20
C PHE A 109 1.14 4.95 -17.87
N ASP A 110 2.30 5.26 -17.28
CA ASP A 110 3.60 5.11 -17.93
C ASP A 110 4.52 4.12 -17.18
N SER A 111 4.23 3.80 -15.92
CA SER A 111 5.03 2.89 -15.08
C SER A 111 4.96 1.41 -15.45
N GLY A 112 4.03 1.02 -16.35
CA GLY A 112 3.83 -0.38 -16.73
C GLY A 112 3.05 -1.23 -15.73
N GLY A 113 2.36 -0.62 -14.76
CA GLY A 113 1.40 -1.31 -13.90
C GLY A 113 1.57 -1.10 -12.39
N ALA A 114 2.23 -0.03 -11.95
CA ALA A 114 2.45 0.23 -10.52
C ALA A 114 1.15 0.31 -9.71
N LEU A 115 0.06 0.81 -10.29
CA LEU A 115 -1.19 1.08 -9.57
C LEU A 115 -2.33 0.13 -9.96
N LEU A 116 -2.04 -1.06 -10.48
CA LEU A 116 -3.05 -2.03 -10.94
C LEU A 116 -4.01 -2.52 -9.84
N ASP A 117 -3.55 -2.53 -8.59
CA ASP A 117 -4.35 -2.97 -7.45
C ASP A 117 -5.29 -1.88 -6.91
N TYR A 118 -5.19 -0.65 -7.41
CA TYR A 118 -6.08 0.44 -7.03
C TYR A 118 -7.33 0.46 -7.92
N ALA A 119 -8.49 0.62 -7.27
CA ALA A 119 -9.71 0.98 -7.95
C ALA A 119 -9.65 2.43 -8.44
N ARG A 120 -10.44 2.73 -9.49
CA ARG A 120 -10.48 4.07 -10.07
C ARG A 120 -10.93 5.10 -9.03
N GLU A 121 -11.91 4.72 -8.22
CA GLU A 121 -12.53 5.55 -7.19
C GLU A 121 -11.53 5.91 -6.09
N GLU A 122 -10.67 4.96 -5.68
CA GLU A 122 -9.63 5.16 -4.68
C GLU A 122 -8.59 6.19 -5.16
N ILE A 123 -8.13 6.07 -6.41
CA ILE A 123 -7.20 7.04 -7.01
C ILE A 123 -7.84 8.42 -7.13
N VAL A 124 -9.10 8.49 -7.54
CA VAL A 124 -9.82 9.78 -7.62
C VAL A 124 -9.95 10.42 -6.25
N ALA A 125 -10.26 9.65 -5.20
CA ALA A 125 -10.35 10.13 -3.83
C ALA A 125 -8.98 10.66 -3.33
N LEU A 126 -7.92 9.87 -3.48
CA LEU A 126 -6.54 10.26 -3.12
C LEU A 126 -6.09 11.54 -3.84
N ILE A 127 -6.30 11.65 -5.15
CA ILE A 127 -5.92 12.87 -5.91
C ILE A 127 -6.72 14.09 -5.43
N ARG A 128 -7.98 13.92 -5.03
CA ARG A 128 -8.79 15.03 -4.50
C ARG A 128 -8.33 15.45 -3.12
N ALA A 129 -7.97 14.48 -2.27
CA ALA A 129 -7.51 14.71 -0.91
C ALA A 129 -6.14 15.39 -0.86
N LEU A 130 -5.21 15.01 -1.76
CA LEU A 130 -3.83 15.49 -1.73
C LEU A 130 -3.60 16.83 -2.45
N PHE A 131 -4.49 17.21 -3.38
CA PHE A 131 -4.25 18.36 -4.25
C PHE A 131 -5.43 19.33 -4.28
N ALA A 132 -5.13 20.62 -4.17
CA ALA A 132 -6.09 21.70 -4.35
C ALA A 132 -6.74 21.69 -5.76
N ASP A 133 -7.91 22.31 -5.89
CA ASP A 133 -8.66 22.36 -7.15
C ASP A 133 -8.03 23.26 -8.22
N THR A 134 -7.05 22.69 -8.92
CA THR A 134 -6.33 23.36 -10.00
C THR A 134 -6.71 22.78 -11.36
N HIS A 135 -6.41 23.53 -12.42
CA HIS A 135 -6.54 23.05 -13.80
C HIS A 135 -5.76 21.74 -14.04
N HIS A 136 -4.58 21.60 -13.42
CA HIS A 136 -3.78 20.38 -13.53
C HIS A 136 -4.45 19.17 -12.88
N ARG A 137 -5.02 19.34 -11.69
CA ARG A 137 -5.78 18.28 -11.02
C ARG A 137 -7.00 17.85 -11.84
N ARG A 138 -7.81 18.82 -12.32
CA ARG A 138 -8.99 18.52 -13.13
C ARG A 138 -8.65 17.75 -14.41
N ARG A 139 -7.61 18.17 -15.13
CA ARG A 139 -7.12 17.45 -16.32
C ARG A 139 -6.73 16.01 -16.01
N LEU A 140 -5.99 15.78 -14.91
CA LEU A 140 -5.59 14.42 -14.52
C LEU A 140 -6.83 13.57 -14.17
N LEU A 141 -7.76 14.10 -13.38
CA LEU A 141 -9.01 13.41 -13.03
C LEU A 141 -9.85 13.06 -14.26
N GLU A 142 -9.95 13.97 -15.24
CA GLU A 142 -10.63 13.67 -16.51
C GLU A 142 -9.93 12.56 -17.30
N ARG A 143 -8.59 12.56 -17.34
CA ARG A 143 -7.81 11.48 -17.97
C ARG A 143 -8.07 10.17 -17.26
N VAL A 144 -8.02 10.16 -15.92
CA VAL A 144 -8.36 9.00 -15.09
C VAL A 144 -9.75 8.51 -15.43
N GLN A 145 -10.77 9.37 -15.57
CA GLN A 145 -12.14 8.95 -15.88
C GLN A 145 -12.32 8.37 -17.30
N ARG A 146 -11.59 8.89 -18.29
CA ARG A 146 -11.69 8.46 -19.69
C ARG A 146 -10.86 7.21 -20.00
N ALA A 147 -9.79 6.98 -19.25
CA ALA A 147 -8.89 5.85 -19.50
C ALA A 147 -9.61 4.50 -19.26
N PRO A 148 -9.31 3.48 -20.10
CA PRO A 148 -9.68 2.11 -19.76
C PRO A 148 -9.02 1.74 -18.43
N TRP A 149 -9.78 1.14 -17.52
CA TRP A 149 -9.31 0.77 -16.19
C TRP A 149 -9.52 -0.71 -15.97
N THR A 150 -8.43 -1.43 -15.77
CA THR A 150 -8.42 -2.84 -15.39
C THR A 150 -7.90 -2.91 -13.97
N SER A 151 -8.78 -2.69 -12.99
CA SER A 151 -8.47 -3.03 -11.59
C SER A 151 -8.70 -4.53 -11.41
N ALA A 152 -7.77 -5.21 -10.73
CA ALA A 152 -7.87 -6.65 -10.48
C ALA A 152 -9.01 -7.05 -9.51
N GLN A 153 -9.80 -6.10 -9.00
CA GLN A 153 -10.88 -6.35 -8.05
C GLN A 153 -12.24 -6.42 -8.76
N THR A 154 -12.51 -7.56 -9.38
CA THR A 154 -13.89 -8.05 -9.52
C THR A 154 -13.89 -9.55 -9.29
N GLY A 155 -14.06 -9.94 -8.02
CA GLY A 155 -14.34 -11.32 -7.65
C GLY A 155 -13.73 -11.75 -6.34
N PHE A 156 -14.35 -11.38 -5.22
CA PHE A 156 -14.65 -12.29 -4.12
C PHE A 156 -15.85 -11.70 -3.36
N ALA A 157 -17.03 -12.19 -3.75
CA ALA A 157 -18.23 -12.20 -2.90
C ALA A 157 -18.20 -13.49 -2.07
#